data_AF-F8C6J7-F1
#
_entry.id   AF-F8C6J7-F1
#
_cell.length_a   1.000
_cell.length_b   1.000
_cell.length_c   1.000
_cell.angle_alpha   90.00
_cell.angle_beta   90.00
_cell.angle_gamma   90.00
#
_symmetry.space_group_name_H-M   'P 1'
#
loop_
_entity.id
_entity.type
_entity.pdbx_description
1 polymer ?
#
loop_
_entity_poly.entity_id
_entity_poly.type
_entity_poly.pdbx_seq_one_letter_code
_entity_poly.pdbx_strand_id
1 'polypeptide(L)' 'MRRDIPPAQTAEQLRRKRVRDDYARALRRLRGEPDAPAPAPTYPDGKCWCGGPALRVGNRVICGLGTHDD' A
#
# COMPACT_ATOMS: atom_id res chain seq x y z
N MET A 1 15.19 3.50 -21.63
CA MET A 1 15.90 3.79 -20.36
C MET A 1 15.67 2.60 -19.42
N ARG A 2 16.71 1.82 -19.10
CA ARG A 2 16.61 0.76 -18.08
C ARG A 2 16.58 1.43 -16.71
N ARG A 3 15.55 1.16 -15.91
CA ARG A 3 15.52 1.61 -14.50
C ARG A 3 16.53 0.76 -13.75
N ASP A 4 17.52 1.39 -13.12
CA ASP A 4 18.43 0.74 -12.18
C ASP A 4 17.60 0.26 -10.99
N ILE A 5 17.23 -1.02 -11.00
CA ILE A 5 16.52 -1.64 -9.88
C ILE A 5 17.58 -1.83 -8.79
N PRO A 6 17.41 -1.21 -7.61
CA PRO A 6 18.35 -1.40 -6.51
C PRO A 6 18.47 -2.89 -6.19
N PRO A 7 19.68 -3.38 -5.84
CA PRO A 7 19.87 -4.77 -5.50
C PRO A 7 18.94 -5.19 -4.36
N ALA A 8 18.42 -6.42 -4.43
CA ALA A 8 17.56 -6.98 -3.39
C ALA A 8 18.28 -6.94 -2.03
N GLN A 9 17.55 -6.51 -0.99
CA GLN A 9 18.11 -6.42 0.37
C GLN A 9 18.40 -7.82 0.92
N THR A 10 19.51 -7.96 1.64
CA THR A 10 19.85 -9.22 2.32
C THR A 10 18.90 -9.46 3.49
N ALA A 11 18.78 -10.73 3.94
CA ALA A 11 17.92 -11.09 5.07
C ALA A 11 18.25 -10.29 6.35
N GLU A 12 19.54 -10.06 6.60
CA GLU A 12 20.00 -9.27 7.75
C GLU A 12 19.65 -7.77 7.60
N GLN A 13 19.73 -7.21 6.39
CA GLN A 13 19.28 -5.84 6.11
C GLN A 13 17.77 -5.68 6.36
N LEU A 14 16.97 -6.66 5.91
CA LEU A 14 15.53 -6.70 6.17
C LEU A 14 15.23 -6.82 7.67
N ARG A 15 15.97 -7.64 8.40
CA ARG A 15 15.84 -7.76 9.86
C ARG A 15 16.11 -6.44 10.56
N ARG A 16 17.21 -5.76 10.21
CA ARG A 16 17.56 -4.43 10.76
C ARG A 16 16.51 -3.37 10.40
N LYS A 17 15.95 -3.43 9.20
CA LYS A 17 14.85 -2.53 8.80
C LYS A 17 13.63 -2.73 9.71
N ARG A 18 13.19 -3.98 9.93
CA ARG A 18 12.05 -4.28 10.82
C ARG A 18 12.26 -3.74 12.23
N VAL A 19 13.43 -3.96 12.82
CA VAL A 19 13.76 -3.44 14.17
C VAL A 19 13.64 -1.91 14.24
N ARG A 20 14.15 -1.20 13.22
CA ARG A 20 14.03 0.26 13.15
C ARG A 20 12.58 0.72 13.00
N ASP A 21 11.81 0.05 12.15
CA ASP A 21 10.39 0.36 11.91
C ASP A 21 9.56 0.15 13.20
N ASP A 22 9.84 -0.92 13.94
CA ASP A 22 9.16 -1.21 15.22
C ASP A 22 9.52 -0.20 16.31
N TYR A 23 10.80 0.18 16.41
CA TYR A 23 11.24 1.23 17.34
C TYR A 23 10.58 2.58 17.02
N ALA A 24 10.55 2.98 15.75
CA ALA A 24 9.87 4.20 15.32
C ALA A 24 8.37 4.17 15.64
N ARG A 25 7.71 3.02 15.45
CA ARG A 25 6.30 2.84 15.83
C ARG A 25 6.10 3.01 17.34
N ALA A 26 6.96 2.42 18.17
CA ALA A 26 6.89 2.56 19.63
C ALA A 26 7.06 4.01 20.07
N LEU A 27 8.00 4.75 19.46
CA LEU A 27 8.19 6.17 19.74
C LEU A 27 6.95 7.01 19.41
N ARG A 28 6.31 6.76 18.26
CA ARG A 28 5.08 7.48 17.87
C ARG A 28 3.94 7.26 18.86
N ARG A 29 3.77 6.01 19.33
CA ARG A 29 2.78 5.67 20.38
C ARG A 29 3.03 6.42 21.68
N LEU A 30 4.29 6.51 22.13
CA LEU A 30 4.66 7.26 23.33
C LEU A 30 4.39 8.77 23.18
N ARG A 31 4.48 9.30 21.97
CA ARG A 31 4.17 10.70 21.66
C ARG A 31 2.67 10.98 21.52
N GLY A 32 1.82 9.96 21.55
CA GLY A 32 0.40 10.09 21.28
C GLY A 32 0.08 10.44 19.83
N GLU A 33 1.02 10.23 18.90
CA GLU A 33 0.75 10.44 17.47
C GLU A 33 -0.18 9.34 16.95
N PRO A 34 -1.23 9.70 16.18
CA PRO A 34 -2.12 8.71 15.59
C PRO A 34 -1.32 7.77 14.68
N ASP A 35 -1.62 6.47 14.75
CA ASP A 35 -1.02 5.48 13.84
C ASP A 35 -1.26 5.93 12.39
N ALA A 36 -0.20 5.93 11.57
CA ALA A 36 -0.30 6.40 10.20
C ALA A 36 -1.38 5.59 9.46
N PRO A 37 -2.30 6.25 8.73
CA PRO A 37 -3.34 5.54 8.00
C PRO A 37 -2.70 4.53 7.04
N ALA A 38 -3.26 3.33 6.97
CA ALA A 38 -2.83 2.33 6.01
C ALA A 38 -2.85 2.95 4.60
N PRO A 39 -1.87 2.61 3.74
CA PRO A 39 -1.85 3.14 2.38
C PRO A 39 -3.19 2.83 1.71
N ALA A 40 -3.89 3.88 1.29
CA ALA A 40 -5.13 3.72 0.56
C ALA A 40 -4.82 2.93 -0.73
N PRO A 41 -5.69 2.00 -1.15
CA PRO A 41 -5.51 1.30 -2.40
C PRO A 41 -5.45 2.33 -3.54
N THR A 42 -4.28 2.44 -4.18
CA THR A 42 -4.10 3.28 -5.37
C THR A 42 -4.70 2.56 -6.56
N TYR A 43 -5.95 2.88 -6.88
CA TYR A 43 -6.55 2.50 -8.16
C TYR A 43 -5.92 3.38 -9.26
N PRO A 44 -5.36 2.80 -10.32
CA PRO A 44 -4.81 3.56 -11.42
C PRO A 44 -5.94 4.35 -12.09
N ASP A 45 -5.88 5.68 -12.02
CA ASP A 45 -6.65 6.63 -12.82
C ASP A 45 -8.17 6.38 -12.90
N GLY A 46 -8.79 5.94 -11.80
CA GLY A 46 -10.24 5.69 -11.76
C GLY A 46 -10.69 4.50 -12.60
N LYS A 47 -9.79 3.57 -12.94
CA LYS A 47 -10.11 2.34 -13.67
C LYS A 47 -9.96 1.12 -12.77
N CYS A 48 -10.87 0.18 -12.95
CA CYS A 48 -10.74 -1.18 -12.46
C CYS A 48 -9.63 -1.91 -13.23
N TRP A 49 -9.11 -2.99 -12.66
CA TRP A 49 -8.05 -3.80 -13.26
C TRP A 49 -8.44 -4.39 -14.63
N CYS A 50 -9.73 -4.61 -14.88
CA CYS A 50 -10.28 -5.02 -16.18
C CYS A 50 -10.32 -3.90 -17.24
N GLY A 51 -9.95 -2.67 -16.89
CA GLY A 51 -10.07 -1.48 -17.76
C GLY A 51 -11.40 -0.75 -17.69
N GLY A 52 -12.41 -1.31 -17.00
CA GLY A 52 -13.70 -0.67 -16.75
C GLY A 52 -13.62 0.50 -15.75
N PRO A 53 -14.65 1.36 -15.65
CA PRO A 53 -14.65 2.47 -14.69
C PRO A 53 -14.72 1.95 -13.25
N ALA A 54 -13.90 2.51 -12.36
CA ALA A 54 -13.99 2.23 -10.92
C ALA A 54 -14.99 3.20 -10.27
N LEU A 55 -16.04 2.65 -9.67
CA LEU A 55 -17.08 3.43 -9.00
C LEU A 55 -16.89 3.37 -7.49
N ARG A 56 -17.04 4.51 -6.82
CA ARG A 56 -16.97 4.60 -5.36
C ARG A 56 -18.37 4.48 -4.77
N VAL A 57 -18.60 3.45 -3.96
CA VAL A 57 -19.87 3.19 -3.27
C VAL A 57 -19.61 3.15 -1.76
N GLY A 58 -20.01 4.21 -1.07
CA GLY A 58 -19.67 4.42 0.34
C GLY A 58 -18.16 4.46 0.55
N ASN A 59 -17.63 3.54 1.37
CA ASN A 59 -16.20 3.39 1.61
C ASN A 59 -15.55 2.26 0.80
N ARG A 60 -16.23 1.73 -0.22
CA ARG A 60 -15.72 0.67 -1.11
C ARG A 60 -15.58 1.20 -2.53
N VAL A 61 -14.65 0.62 -3.28
CA VAL A 61 -14.49 0.85 -4.71
C VAL A 61 -14.86 -0.45 -5.42
N ILE A 62 -15.75 -0.36 -6.42
CA ILE A 62 -16.25 -1.50 -7.20
C ILE A 62 -15.98 -1.29 -8.69
N CYS A 63 -15.93 -2.37 -9.46
CA CYS A 63 -15.92 -2.28 -10.91
C CYS A 63 -17.31 -1.89 -11.43
N GLY A 64 -17.38 -0.88 -12.29
CA GLY A 64 -18.62 -0.46 -12.94
C GLY A 64 -19.13 -1.44 -14.00
N LEU A 65 -18.31 -2.42 -14.41
CA LEU A 65 -18.72 -3.51 -15.32
C LEU A 65 -19.29 -4.73 -14.58
N GLY A 66 -19.33 -4.72 -13.25
CA GLY A 66 -19.81 -5.83 -12.42
C GLY A 66 -18.71 -6.74 -11.89
N THR A 67 -19.09 -7.91 -11.38
CA THR A 67 -18.16 -8.96 -10.95
C THR A 67 -17.51 -9.61 -12.16
N HIS A 68 -16.18 -9.64 -12.16
CA HIS A 68 -15.43 -10.48 -13.09
C HIS A 68 -15.35 -11.85 -12.45
N ASP A 69 -16.19 -12.78 -12.92
CA ASP A 69 -15.94 -14.20 -12.72
C ASP A 69 -14.77 -14.57 -13.65
N ASP A 70 -13.69 -15.11 -13.07
CA ASP A 70 -12.54 -15.67 -13.82
C ASP A 70 -12.95 -16.88 -14.66
#